data_AF-A0AA51J8R3-F1
#
_entry.id   AF-A0AA51J8R3-F1
#
_cell.length_a   1.000
_cell.length_b   1.000
_cell.length_c   1.000
_cell.angle_alpha   90.00
_cell.angle_beta   90.00
_cell.angle_gamma   90.00
#
_symmetry.space_group_name_H-M   'P 1'
#
loop_
_entity.id
_entity.type
_entity.pdbx_description
1 polymer ?
#
loop_
_entity_poly.entity_id
_entity_poly.type
_entity_poly.pdbx_seq_one_letter_code
_entity_poly.pdbx_strand_id
1 'polypeptide(L)'
;MFSTIKHFLYRHKRKFVVTGAVFGSLYFLMSYAQKRLREWQEKEAKKFFEMTRKKQHFESTERTCNQTILSLSKIVSESILGIINTEDIVQKLHNNPDSKLALWDQMKIMIFTRICVLVYALSILNVTLRVQLNLIGGYLYRDSVHEEDPLIDSELQAKYLSLCHHFVGTGVEDLVRQIERAVKRVVDPIALNKKMTLQEVEQVFWSIQTILCT
;
A
#
# COMPACT_ATOMS: atom_id res chain seq x y z
N MET A 1 62.59 8.91 57.19
CA MET A 1 61.93 8.15 56.10
C MET A 1 61.64 9.01 54.87
N PHE A 2 61.10 10.23 55.02
CA PHE A 2 60.82 11.13 53.87
C PHE A 2 62.06 11.62 53.09
N SER A 3 63.23 11.78 53.74
CA SER A 3 64.48 12.20 53.09
C SER A 3 65.06 11.13 52.15
N THR A 4 64.97 9.85 52.53
CA THR A 4 65.44 8.70 51.72
C THR A 4 64.59 8.51 50.45
N ILE A 5 63.27 8.66 50.59
CA ILE A 5 62.32 8.63 49.46
C ILE A 5 62.58 9.79 48.50
N LYS A 6 62.84 10.99 49.04
CA LYS A 6 63.16 12.19 48.24
C LYS A 6 64.46 12.02 47.44
N HIS A 7 65.49 11.43 48.03
CA HIS A 7 66.77 11.20 47.37
C HIS A 7 66.69 10.09 46.29
N PHE A 8 65.89 9.05 46.53
CA PHE A 8 65.61 7.97 45.58
C PHE A 8 64.81 8.47 44.36
N LEU A 9 63.77 9.27 44.60
CA LEU A 9 62.98 9.92 43.55
C LEU A 9 63.82 10.87 42.71
N TYR A 10 64.74 11.62 43.31
CA TYR A 10 65.64 12.52 42.57
C TYR A 10 66.63 11.76 41.68
N ARG A 11 67.16 10.62 42.17
CA ARG A 11 68.09 9.75 41.42
C ARG A 11 67.44 9.00 40.25
N HIS A 12 66.13 8.74 40.33
CA HIS A 12 65.37 8.04 39.28
C HIS A 12 64.30 8.90 38.59
N LYS A 13 64.34 10.24 38.75
CA LYS A 13 63.34 11.18 38.23
C LYS A 13 63.02 10.98 36.74
N ARG A 14 64.04 10.73 35.91
CA ARG A 14 63.86 10.46 34.47
C ARG A 14 63.09 9.16 34.21
N LYS A 15 63.29 8.11 35.02
CA LYS A 15 62.57 6.84 34.90
C LYS A 15 61.11 7.01 35.29
N PHE A 16 60.81 7.71 36.38
CA PHE A 16 59.43 7.99 36.79
C PHE A 16 58.65 8.84 35.77
N VAL A 17 59.29 9.86 35.18
CA VAL A 17 58.68 10.67 34.12
C VAL A 17 58.38 9.84 32.88
N VAL A 18 59.33 9.02 32.42
CA VAL A 18 59.14 8.14 31.26
C VAL A 18 58.03 7.11 31.52
N THR A 19 58.06 6.45 32.68
CA THR A 19 57.04 5.47 33.05
C THR A 19 55.66 6.11 33.17
N GLY A 20 55.55 7.27 33.82
CA GLY A 20 54.28 8.01 33.93
C GLY A 20 53.73 8.45 32.57
N ALA A 21 54.61 8.92 31.66
CA ALA A 21 54.22 9.27 30.29
C ALA A 21 53.69 8.05 29.52
N VAL A 22 54.36 6.89 29.64
CA VAL A 22 53.91 5.64 28.99
C VAL A 22 52.54 5.22 29.52
N PHE A 23 52.36 5.12 30.83
CA PHE A 23 51.06 4.72 31.42
C PHE A 23 49.95 5.72 31.12
N GLY A 24 50.23 7.02 31.18
CA GLY A 24 49.27 8.06 30.82
C GLY A 24 48.85 7.98 29.35
N SER A 25 49.80 7.76 28.44
CA SER A 25 49.52 7.59 27.01
C SER A 25 48.69 6.34 26.73
N LEU A 26 49.00 5.22 27.39
CA LEU A 26 48.25 3.96 27.25
C LEU A 26 46.81 4.11 27.75
N TYR A 27 46.63 4.75 28.91
CA TYR A 27 45.30 5.04 29.47
C TYR A 27 44.49 5.96 28.55
N PHE A 28 45.11 7.01 28.01
CA PHE A 28 44.46 7.92 27.08
C PHE A 28 44.03 7.22 25.79
N LEU A 29 44.89 6.40 25.19
CA LEU A 29 44.55 5.63 24.00
C LEU A 29 43.44 4.60 24.25
N MET A 30 43.49 3.90 25.39
CA MET A 30 42.48 2.90 25.75
C MET A 30 41.11 3.53 26.02
N SER A 31 41.07 4.65 26.75
CA SER A 31 39.82 5.40 26.99
C SER A 31 39.26 5.99 25.69
N TYR A 32 40.12 6.49 24.79
CA TYR A 32 39.72 6.95 23.47
C TYR A 32 39.13 5.82 22.61
N ALA A 33 39.78 4.64 22.59
CA ALA A 33 39.30 3.48 21.86
C ALA A 33 37.94 2.98 22.39
N GLN A 34 37.78 2.89 23.71
CA GLN A 34 36.52 2.50 24.35
C GLN A 34 35.39 3.49 24.04
N LYS A 35 35.68 4.80 24.14
CA LYS A 35 34.71 5.85 23.80
C LYS A 35 34.31 5.76 22.33
N ARG A 36 35.27 5.62 21.42
CA ARG A 36 35.02 5.55 19.97
C ARG A 36 34.25 4.29 19.57
N LEU A 37 34.54 3.16 20.21
CA LEU A 37 33.79 1.92 20.00
C LEU A 37 32.33 2.06 20.46
N ARG A 38 32.11 2.66 21.64
CA ARG A 38 30.76 2.91 22.15
C ARG A 38 29.97 3.85 21.24
N GLU A 39 30.58 4.94 20.80
CA GLU A 39 29.96 5.87 19.84
C GLU A 39 29.59 5.17 18.53
N TRP A 40 30.40 4.22 18.05
CA TRP A 40 30.09 3.43 16.86
C TRP A 40 28.90 2.49 17.09
N GLN A 41 28.89 1.76 18.21
CA GLN A 41 27.79 0.88 18.59
C GLN A 41 26.47 1.66 18.78
N GLU A 42 26.52 2.82 19.43
CA GLU A 42 25.36 3.69 19.63
C GLU A 42 24.82 4.22 18.29
N LYS A 43 25.69 4.62 17.35
CA LYS A 43 25.29 5.07 16.01
C LYS A 43 24.67 3.94 15.20
N GLU A 44 25.24 2.75 15.24
CA GLU A 44 24.71 1.58 14.54
C GLU A 44 23.38 1.13 15.14
N ALA A 45 23.30 1.04 16.47
CA ALA A 45 22.06 0.76 17.18
C ALA A 45 20.98 1.77 16.82
N LYS A 46 21.28 3.08 16.83
CA LYS A 46 20.32 4.13 16.46
C LYS A 46 19.80 3.96 15.02
N LYS A 47 20.69 3.74 14.04
CA LYS A 47 20.29 3.49 12.64
C LYS A 47 19.42 2.24 12.51
N PHE A 48 19.80 1.17 13.22
CA PHE A 48 19.04 -0.07 13.23
C PHE A 48 17.64 0.12 13.82
N PHE A 49 17.52 0.84 14.94
CA PHE A 49 16.24 1.18 15.55
C PHE A 49 15.38 2.04 14.63
N GLU A 50 15.93 3.08 14.00
CA GLU A 50 15.21 3.94 13.04
C GLU A 50 14.67 3.14 11.85
N MET A 51 15.52 2.29 11.25
CA MET A 51 15.14 1.42 10.13
C MET A 51 14.07 0.41 10.52
N THR A 52 14.21 -0.21 11.69
CA THR A 52 13.24 -1.18 12.21
C THR A 52 11.88 -0.53 12.45
N ARG A 53 11.87 0.65 13.09
CA ARG A 53 10.65 1.41 13.35
C ARG A 53 9.95 1.81 12.04
N LYS A 54 10.69 2.30 11.04
CA LYS A 54 10.14 2.62 9.70
C LYS A 54 9.52 1.40 9.04
N LYS A 55 10.21 0.26 9.08
CA LYS A 55 9.74 -1.00 8.50
C LYS A 55 8.48 -1.50 9.19
N GLN A 56 8.44 -1.49 10.52
CA GLN A 56 7.26 -1.89 11.30
C GLN A 56 6.05 -1.00 11.00
N HIS A 57 6.25 0.31 10.90
CA HIS A 57 5.19 1.25 10.54
C HIS A 57 4.64 0.98 9.14
N PHE A 58 5.53 0.74 8.16
CA PHE A 58 5.14 0.39 6.81
C PHE A 58 4.38 -0.94 6.76
N GLU A 59 4.88 -1.99 7.42
CA GLU A 59 4.19 -3.29 7.49
C GLU A 59 2.82 -3.19 8.15
N SER A 60 2.69 -2.35 9.19
CA SER A 60 1.41 -2.07 9.83
C SER A 60 0.44 -1.38 8.86
N THR A 61 0.93 -0.36 8.15
CA THR A 61 0.14 0.39 7.14
C THR A 61 -0.32 -0.53 6.01
N GLU A 62 0.55 -1.39 5.49
CA GLU A 62 0.19 -2.37 4.45
C GLU A 62 -0.82 -3.41 4.95
N ARG A 63 -0.72 -3.87 6.21
CA ARG A 63 -1.74 -4.77 6.80
C ARG A 63 -3.10 -4.09 6.87
N THR A 64 -3.16 -2.85 7.35
CA THR A 64 -4.40 -2.06 7.37
C THR A 64 -4.93 -1.89 5.95
N CYS A 65 -4.07 -1.55 4.98
CA CYS A 65 -4.47 -1.43 3.58
C CYS A 65 -5.07 -2.71 3.01
N ASN A 66 -4.42 -3.85 3.22
CA ASN A 66 -4.93 -5.14 2.76
C ASN A 66 -6.29 -5.48 3.39
N GLN A 67 -6.48 -5.21 4.69
CA GLN A 67 -7.77 -5.40 5.35
C GLN A 67 -8.86 -4.49 4.77
N THR A 68 -8.54 -3.21 4.55
CA THR A 68 -9.47 -2.25 3.94
C THR A 68 -9.83 -2.65 2.51
N ILE A 69 -8.86 -3.10 1.70
CA ILE A 69 -9.11 -3.61 0.34
C ILE A 69 -10.05 -4.81 0.37
N LEU A 70 -9.82 -5.78 1.26
CA LEU A 70 -10.69 -6.96 1.36
C LEU A 70 -12.11 -6.59 1.79
N SER A 71 -12.26 -5.66 2.73
CA SER A 71 -13.58 -5.20 3.18
C SER A 71 -14.33 -4.43 2.08
N LEU A 72 -13.68 -3.44 1.47
CA LEU A 72 -14.31 -2.61 0.45
C LEU A 72 -14.51 -3.35 -0.88
N SER A 73 -13.64 -4.30 -1.24
CA SER A 73 -13.82 -5.10 -2.45
C SER A 73 -15.09 -5.95 -2.39
N LYS A 74 -15.43 -6.48 -1.21
CA LYS A 74 -16.71 -7.17 -0.99
C LYS A 74 -17.90 -6.24 -1.22
N ILE A 75 -17.89 -5.05 -0.62
CA ILE A 75 -18.97 -4.06 -0.75
C ILE A 75 -19.14 -3.63 -2.21
N VAL A 76 -18.05 -3.32 -2.90
CA VAL A 76 -18.07 -2.93 -4.32
C VAL A 76 -18.58 -4.10 -5.19
N SER A 77 -18.14 -5.32 -4.91
CA SER A 77 -18.62 -6.50 -5.66
C SER A 77 -20.13 -6.68 -5.47
N GLU A 78 -20.62 -6.67 -4.23
CA GLU A 78 -22.05 -6.80 -3.92
C GLU A 78 -22.88 -5.67 -4.56
N SER A 79 -22.37 -4.44 -4.56
CA SER A 79 -22.98 -3.31 -5.27
C SER A 79 -23.08 -3.57 -6.78
N ILE A 80 -22.00 -4.01 -7.42
CA ILE A 80 -21.99 -4.36 -8.85
C ILE A 80 -23.00 -5.48 -9.15
N LEU A 81 -23.09 -6.48 -8.29
CA LEU A 81 -24.07 -7.57 -8.45
C LEU A 81 -25.51 -7.08 -8.32
N GLY A 82 -25.76 -6.13 -7.42
CA GLY A 82 -27.07 -5.49 -7.28
C GLY A 82 -27.45 -4.64 -8.49
N ILE A 83 -26.50 -3.91 -9.07
CA ILE A 83 -26.73 -3.07 -10.25
C ILE A 83 -26.90 -3.93 -11.52
N ILE A 84 -26.05 -4.95 -11.68
CA ILE A 84 -26.06 -5.86 -12.85
C ILE A 84 -26.57 -7.24 -12.42
N ASN A 85 -27.86 -7.30 -12.08
CA ASN A 85 -28.51 -8.53 -11.62
C ASN A 85 -28.86 -9.45 -12.80
N THR A 86 -28.01 -10.44 -13.03
CA THR A 86 -28.22 -11.47 -14.07
C THR A 86 -29.22 -12.55 -13.63
N GLU A 87 -29.36 -12.74 -12.33
CA GLU A 87 -30.17 -13.76 -11.68
C GLU A 87 -31.66 -13.53 -11.98
N ASP A 88 -32.10 -12.27 -12.02
CA ASP A 88 -33.46 -11.88 -12.44
C ASP A 88 -33.76 -12.29 -13.89
N ILE A 89 -32.77 -12.17 -14.78
CA ILE A 89 -32.92 -12.56 -16.19
C ILE A 89 -32.98 -14.09 -16.33
N VAL A 90 -32.12 -14.79 -15.58
CA VAL A 90 -32.15 -16.27 -15.52
C VAL A 90 -33.50 -16.76 -15.02
N GLN A 91 -34.04 -16.14 -13.96
CA GLN A 91 -35.35 -16.49 -13.43
C GLN A 91 -36.48 -16.24 -14.44
N LYS A 92 -36.43 -15.12 -15.17
CA LYS A 92 -37.38 -14.85 -16.26
C LYS A 92 -37.28 -15.90 -17.36
N LEU A 93 -36.07 -16.31 -17.74
CA LEU A 93 -35.84 -17.34 -18.76
C LEU A 93 -36.38 -18.72 -18.33
N HIS A 94 -36.32 -19.06 -17.04
CA HIS A 94 -36.89 -20.31 -16.51
C HIS A 94 -38.42 -20.38 -16.68
N ASN A 95 -39.12 -19.24 -16.64
CA ASN A 95 -40.57 -19.17 -16.81
C ASN A 95 -41.03 -19.27 -18.28
N ASN A 96 -40.12 -19.55 -19.21
CA ASN A 96 -40.35 -19.68 -20.65
C ASN A 96 -41.18 -18.54 -21.27
N PRO A 97 -40.67 -17.30 -21.25
CA PRO A 97 -41.37 -16.13 -21.76
C PRO A 97 -41.35 -16.08 -23.29
N ASP A 98 -42.33 -15.39 -23.87
CA ASP A 98 -42.44 -15.24 -25.34
C ASP A 98 -41.21 -14.53 -25.94
N SER A 99 -40.63 -13.58 -25.21
CA SER A 99 -39.47 -12.78 -25.63
C SER A 99 -38.11 -13.41 -25.26
N LYS A 100 -37.95 -14.72 -25.42
CA LYS A 100 -36.76 -15.47 -24.99
C LYS A 100 -35.45 -14.95 -25.61
N LEU A 101 -35.43 -14.66 -26.91
CA LEU A 101 -34.23 -14.18 -27.61
C LEU A 101 -33.74 -12.84 -27.05
N ALA A 102 -34.65 -11.89 -26.83
CA ALA A 102 -34.32 -10.58 -26.27
C ALA A 102 -33.69 -10.68 -24.88
N LEU A 103 -34.17 -11.60 -24.04
CA LEU A 103 -33.59 -11.85 -22.72
C LEU A 103 -32.18 -12.44 -22.80
N TRP A 104 -31.91 -13.32 -23.76
CA TRP A 104 -30.54 -13.84 -23.98
C TRP A 104 -29.58 -12.77 -24.47
N ASP A 105 -30.01 -11.90 -25.39
CA ASP A 105 -29.19 -10.78 -25.84
C ASP A 105 -28.94 -9.78 -24.71
N GLN A 106 -29.94 -9.49 -23.88
CA GLN A 106 -29.75 -8.68 -22.68
C GLN A 106 -28.75 -9.34 -21.72
N MET A 107 -28.88 -10.64 -21.45
CA MET A 107 -28.00 -11.37 -20.55
C MET A 107 -26.54 -11.37 -21.05
N LYS A 108 -26.34 -11.53 -22.37
CA LYS A 108 -25.04 -11.42 -23.03
C LYS A 108 -24.37 -10.08 -22.68
N ILE A 109 -25.06 -8.96 -22.87
CA ILE A 109 -24.51 -7.63 -22.54
C ILE A 109 -24.22 -7.49 -21.05
N MET A 110 -25.12 -7.96 -20.19
CA MET A 110 -24.95 -7.89 -18.74
C MET A 110 -23.72 -8.67 -18.25
N ILE A 111 -23.49 -9.88 -18.78
CA ILE A 111 -22.34 -10.71 -18.38
C ILE A 111 -21.02 -10.05 -18.75
N PHE A 112 -20.87 -9.59 -19.99
CA PHE A 112 -19.65 -8.89 -20.41
C PHE A 112 -19.43 -7.59 -19.62
N THR A 113 -20.50 -6.84 -19.37
CA THR A 113 -20.44 -5.63 -18.53
C THR A 113 -19.99 -5.97 -17.11
N ARG A 114 -20.59 -6.99 -16.47
CA ARG A 114 -20.25 -7.43 -15.11
C ARG A 114 -18.78 -7.83 -14.98
N ILE A 115 -18.26 -8.61 -15.94
CA ILE A 115 -16.85 -9.02 -15.95
C ILE A 115 -15.93 -7.80 -16.06
N CYS A 116 -16.17 -6.91 -17.04
CA CYS A 116 -15.36 -5.72 -17.22
C CYS A 116 -15.41 -4.81 -15.98
N VAL A 117 -16.60 -4.49 -15.47
CA VAL A 117 -16.77 -3.62 -14.30
C VAL A 117 -16.05 -4.21 -13.09
N LEU A 118 -16.15 -5.50 -12.82
CA LEU A 118 -15.45 -6.12 -11.68
C LEU A 118 -13.93 -5.94 -11.79
N VAL A 119 -13.34 -6.16 -12.97
CA VAL A 119 -11.89 -6.01 -13.16
C VAL A 119 -11.45 -4.57 -12.97
N TYR A 120 -12.14 -3.62 -13.62
CA TYR A 120 -11.79 -2.20 -13.51
C TYR A 120 -12.03 -1.67 -12.10
N ALA A 121 -13.19 -1.95 -11.52
CA ALA A 121 -13.57 -1.41 -10.21
C ALA A 121 -12.62 -1.90 -9.11
N LEU A 122 -12.30 -3.20 -9.09
CA LEU A 122 -11.38 -3.77 -8.09
C LEU A 122 -9.95 -3.29 -8.27
N SER A 123 -9.51 -3.08 -9.51
CA SER A 123 -8.19 -2.53 -9.81
C SER A 123 -8.07 -1.07 -9.37
N ILE A 124 -9.06 -0.24 -9.69
CA ILE A 124 -9.13 1.17 -9.26
C ILE A 124 -9.16 1.26 -7.73
N LEU A 125 -9.98 0.43 -7.06
CA LEU A 125 -10.05 0.38 -5.60
C LEU A 125 -8.69 0.05 -4.99
N ASN A 126 -8.02 -1.00 -5.47
CA ASN A 126 -6.73 -1.45 -4.96
C ASN A 126 -5.66 -0.34 -5.09
N VAL A 127 -5.54 0.26 -6.27
CA VAL A 127 -4.57 1.35 -6.49
C VAL A 127 -4.90 2.56 -5.63
N THR A 128 -6.17 2.96 -5.58
CA THR A 128 -6.63 4.12 -4.80
C THR A 128 -6.31 3.94 -3.32
N LEU A 129 -6.65 2.79 -2.73
CA LEU A 129 -6.41 2.53 -1.31
C LEU A 129 -4.92 2.42 -0.98
N ARG A 130 -4.11 1.82 -1.87
CA ARG A 130 -2.65 1.78 -1.67
C ARG A 130 -2.05 3.17 -1.70
N VAL A 131 -2.46 4.03 -2.62
CA VAL A 131 -2.01 5.42 -2.67
C VAL A 131 -2.48 6.18 -1.44
N GLN A 132 -3.76 6.09 -1.09
CA GLN A 132 -4.32 6.82 0.04
C GLN A 132 -3.67 6.43 1.36
N LEU A 133 -3.62 5.13 1.67
CA LEU A 133 -3.13 4.64 2.95
C LEU A 133 -1.62 4.77 3.10
N ASN A 134 -0.84 4.61 2.03
CA ASN A 134 0.60 4.85 2.11
C ASN A 134 0.95 6.34 2.20
N LEU A 135 0.19 7.23 1.54
CA LEU A 135 0.41 8.67 1.66
C LEU A 135 0.15 9.16 3.09
N ILE A 136 -1.03 8.83 3.65
CA ILE A 136 -1.37 9.20 5.02
C ILE A 136 -0.45 8.50 6.03
N GLY A 137 -0.09 7.23 5.79
CA GLY A 137 0.87 6.49 6.60
C GLY A 137 2.24 7.15 6.63
N GLY A 138 2.69 7.74 5.52
CA GLY A 138 3.93 8.51 5.46
C GLY A 138 3.88 9.78 6.33
N TYR A 139 2.78 10.53 6.27
CA TYR A 139 2.58 11.70 7.13
C TYR A 139 2.52 11.32 8.62
N LEU A 140 1.74 10.29 8.97
CA LEU A 140 1.65 9.77 10.34
C LEU A 140 3.01 9.26 10.86
N TYR A 141 3.83 8.65 10.00
CA TYR A 141 5.18 8.25 10.38
C TYR A 141 6.04 9.47 10.72
N ARG A 142 6.02 10.50 9.87
CA ARG A 142 6.80 11.72 10.10
C ARG A 142 6.40 12.38 11.42
N ASP A 143 5.10 12.54 11.65
CA ASP A 143 4.54 13.18 12.84
C ASP A 143 4.83 12.33 14.10
N SER A 144 5.03 11.01 13.98
CA SER A 144 5.50 10.18 15.10
C SER A 144 6.98 10.37 15.43
N VAL A 145 7.80 10.75 14.45
CA VAL A 145 9.27 10.85 14.57
C VAL A 145 9.72 12.25 14.96
N HIS A 146 9.02 13.27 14.49
CA HIS A 146 9.34 14.68 14.77
C HIS A 146 8.46 15.17 15.91
N GLU A 147 9.03 15.89 16.87
CA GLU A 147 8.31 16.53 17.99
C GLU A 147 7.68 17.87 17.60
N GLU A 148 7.66 18.18 16.30
CA GLU A 148 7.00 19.36 15.74
C GLU A 148 5.47 19.21 15.78
N ASP A 149 4.77 20.32 15.54
CA ASP A 149 3.31 20.29 15.46
C ASP A 149 2.84 19.28 14.39
N PRO A 150 1.86 18.41 14.72
CA PRO A 150 1.35 17.43 13.78
C PRO A 150 0.73 18.15 12.59
N LEU A 151 1.12 17.74 11.39
CA LEU A 151 0.62 18.33 10.15
C LEU A 151 -0.70 17.69 9.72
N ILE A 152 -0.99 16.49 10.24
CA ILE A 152 -2.26 15.81 10.01
C ILE A 152 -3.03 15.75 11.33
N ASP A 153 -4.11 16.52 11.41
CA ASP A 153 -5.08 16.36 12.49
C ASP A 153 -6.04 15.19 12.20
N SER A 154 -6.78 14.77 13.23
CA SER A 154 -7.73 13.66 13.11
C SER A 154 -8.88 13.97 12.14
N GLU A 155 -9.24 15.24 11.97
CA GLU A 155 -10.33 15.66 11.07
C GLU A 155 -9.91 15.53 9.60
N LEU A 156 -8.74 16.05 9.24
CA LEU A 156 -8.14 15.94 7.91
C LEU A 156 -7.91 14.47 7.55
N GLN A 157 -7.43 13.65 8.49
CA GLN A 157 -7.28 12.21 8.27
C GLN A 157 -8.63 11.57 7.90
N ALA A 158 -9.70 11.83 8.67
CA ALA A 158 -11.02 11.28 8.41
C ALA A 158 -11.58 11.77 7.06
N LYS A 159 -11.45 13.07 6.77
CA LYS A 159 -11.90 13.68 5.52
C LYS A 159 -11.17 13.10 4.31
N TYR A 160 -9.86 12.95 4.39
CA TYR A 160 -9.05 12.37 3.33
C TYR A 160 -9.43 10.91 3.06
N LEU A 161 -9.56 10.09 4.09
CA LEU A 161 -9.96 8.69 3.94
C LEU A 161 -11.40 8.56 3.41
N SER A 162 -12.28 9.51 3.73
CA SER A 162 -13.66 9.52 3.22
C SER A 162 -13.76 9.70 1.70
N LEU A 163 -12.70 10.15 1.02
CA LEU A 163 -12.69 10.31 -0.45
C LEU A 163 -12.94 8.99 -1.18
N CYS A 164 -12.56 7.84 -0.60
CA CYS A 164 -12.86 6.53 -1.20
C CYS A 164 -14.35 6.20 -1.18
N HIS A 165 -15.15 6.80 -0.30
CA HIS A 165 -16.58 6.53 -0.21
C HIS A 165 -17.32 6.94 -1.48
N HIS A 166 -16.88 7.99 -2.17
CA HIS A 166 -17.48 8.38 -3.45
C HIS A 166 -17.32 7.26 -4.49
N PHE A 167 -16.13 6.65 -4.55
CA PHE A 167 -15.87 5.54 -5.46
C PHE A 167 -16.72 4.31 -5.10
N VAL A 168 -16.81 3.94 -3.81
CA VAL A 168 -17.58 2.78 -3.34
C VAL A 168 -19.09 2.98 -3.47
N GLY A 169 -19.56 4.23 -3.43
CA GLY A 169 -20.97 4.59 -3.60
C GLY A 169 -21.34 4.83 -5.07
N THR A 170 -21.57 6.09 -5.43
CA THR A 170 -22.08 6.49 -6.75
C THR A 170 -21.09 6.25 -7.89
N GLY A 171 -19.79 6.24 -7.60
CA GLY A 171 -18.76 6.04 -8.62
C GLY A 171 -18.84 4.68 -9.32
N VAL A 172 -19.30 3.64 -8.62
CA VAL A 172 -19.54 2.32 -9.23
C VAL A 172 -20.64 2.40 -10.29
N GLU A 173 -21.73 3.10 -10.03
CA GLU A 173 -22.83 3.24 -11.00
C GLU A 173 -22.38 3.97 -12.26
N ASP A 174 -21.61 5.04 -12.12
CA ASP A 174 -21.06 5.78 -13.25
C ASP A 174 -20.10 4.91 -14.08
N LEU A 175 -19.27 4.10 -13.41
CA LEU A 175 -18.38 3.14 -14.06
C LEU A 175 -19.17 2.07 -14.82
N VAL A 176 -20.23 1.52 -14.21
CA VAL A 176 -21.14 0.56 -14.86
C VAL A 176 -21.74 1.17 -16.12
N ARG A 177 -22.29 2.39 -16.04
CA ARG A 177 -22.91 3.07 -17.20
C ARG A 177 -21.91 3.30 -18.33
N GLN A 178 -20.68 3.68 -18.03
CA GLN A 178 -19.64 3.89 -19.05
C GLN A 178 -19.22 2.57 -19.71
N ILE A 179 -18.96 1.54 -18.91
CA ILE A 179 -18.55 0.22 -19.41
C ILE A 179 -19.69 -0.43 -20.21
N GLU A 180 -20.93 -0.35 -19.75
CA GLU A 180 -22.08 -0.91 -20.46
C GLU A 180 -22.23 -0.31 -21.86
N ARG A 181 -22.01 1.01 -22.00
CA ARG A 181 -22.04 1.67 -23.33
C ARG A 181 -20.95 1.14 -24.26
N ALA A 182 -19.74 0.93 -23.76
CA ALA A 182 -18.64 0.36 -24.54
C ALA A 182 -18.91 -1.10 -24.91
N VAL A 183 -19.38 -1.90 -23.95
CA VAL A 183 -19.75 -3.31 -24.15
C VAL A 183 -20.84 -3.44 -25.19
N LYS A 184 -21.92 -2.64 -25.11
CA LYS A 184 -23.00 -2.66 -26.11
C LYS A 184 -22.48 -2.45 -27.52
N ARG A 185 -21.59 -1.48 -27.73
CA ARG A 185 -21.01 -1.19 -29.07
C ARG A 185 -20.25 -2.38 -29.66
N VAL A 186 -19.59 -3.19 -28.83
CA VAL A 186 -18.76 -4.32 -29.29
C VAL A 186 -19.55 -5.63 -29.36
N VAL A 187 -20.43 -5.86 -28.38
CA VAL A 187 -21.03 -7.17 -28.13
C VAL A 187 -22.43 -7.30 -28.75
N ASP A 188 -23.17 -6.21 -28.97
CA ASP A 188 -24.48 -6.28 -29.65
C ASP A 188 -24.42 -6.98 -31.02
N PRO A 189 -23.46 -6.68 -31.91
CA PRO A 189 -23.39 -7.29 -33.24
C PRO A 189 -23.10 -8.79 -33.23
N ILE A 190 -22.66 -9.35 -32.09
CA ILE A 190 -22.28 -10.75 -31.99
C ILE A 190 -23.53 -11.60 -31.79
N ALA A 191 -23.88 -12.40 -32.79
CA ALA A 191 -25.01 -13.32 -32.72
C ALA A 191 -24.80 -14.41 -31.65
N LEU A 192 -25.87 -14.76 -30.93
CA LEU A 192 -25.84 -15.76 -29.84
C LEU A 192 -25.41 -17.17 -30.29
N ASN A 193 -25.62 -17.50 -31.57
CA ASN A 193 -25.25 -18.79 -32.16
C ASN A 193 -23.82 -18.80 -32.74
N LYS A 194 -23.12 -17.67 -32.74
CA LYS A 194 -21.75 -17.58 -33.25
C LYS A 194 -20.84 -18.38 -32.33
N LYS A 195 -20.18 -19.40 -32.89
CA LYS A 195 -19.10 -20.10 -32.18
C LYS A 195 -17.89 -19.17 -32.11
N MET A 196 -17.33 -19.00 -30.92
CA MET A 196 -16.17 -18.14 -30.68
C MET A 196 -14.99 -18.94 -30.19
N THR A 197 -13.82 -18.66 -30.75
CA THR A 197 -12.53 -19.11 -30.23
C THR A 197 -12.08 -18.24 -29.06
N LEU A 198 -11.12 -18.73 -28.27
CA LEU A 198 -10.53 -17.95 -27.17
C LEU A 198 -9.93 -16.62 -27.69
N GLN A 199 -9.24 -16.66 -28.83
CA GLN A 199 -8.65 -15.48 -29.44
C GLN A 199 -9.71 -14.44 -29.84
N GLU A 200 -10.87 -14.86 -30.35
CA GLU A 200 -11.97 -13.94 -30.65
C GLU A 200 -12.57 -13.32 -29.38
N VAL A 201 -12.68 -14.10 -28.29
CA VAL A 201 -13.13 -13.56 -26.99
C VAL A 201 -12.13 -12.55 -26.44
N GLU A 202 -10.84 -12.84 -26.53
CA GLU A 202 -9.78 -11.90 -26.15
C GLU A 202 -9.88 -10.59 -26.97
N GLN A 203 -10.07 -10.71 -28.29
CA GLN A 203 -10.25 -9.57 -29.17
C GLN A 203 -11.47 -8.70 -28.81
N VAL A 204 -12.56 -9.32 -28.33
CA VAL A 204 -13.72 -8.58 -27.81
C VAL A 204 -13.33 -7.73 -26.60
N PHE A 205 -12.63 -8.31 -25.62
CA PHE A 205 -12.17 -7.55 -24.45
C PHE A 205 -11.18 -6.43 -24.82
N TRP A 206 -10.25 -6.68 -25.75
CA TRP A 206 -9.35 -5.66 -26.29
C TRP A 206 -10.11 -4.52 -26.97
N SER A 207 -11.16 -4.84 -27.73
CA SER A 207 -11.99 -3.84 -28.41
C SER A 207 -12.76 -2.98 -27.40
N ILE A 208 -13.31 -3.60 -26.35
CA ILE A 208 -13.98 -2.90 -25.24
C ILE A 208 -12.98 -1.96 -24.55
N GLN A 209 -11.78 -2.47 -24.21
CA GLN A 209 -10.73 -1.67 -23.57
C GLN A 209 -10.32 -0.48 -24.44
N THR A 210 -10.15 -0.69 -25.74
CA THR A 210 -9.76 0.39 -26.67
C THR A 210 -10.80 1.50 -26.66
N ILE A 211 -12.09 1.17 -26.72
CA ILE A 211 -13.20 2.15 -26.67
C ILE A 211 -13.25 2.89 -25.32
N LEU A 212 -12.86 2.24 -24.22
CA LEU A 212 -12.82 2.87 -22.90
C LEU A 212 -11.65 3.85 -22.75
N CYS A 213 -10.56 3.66 -23.49
CA CYS A 213 -9.35 4.48 -23.40
C CYS A 213 -9.28 5.63 -24.42
N THR A 214 -10.18 5.67 -25.40
CA THR A 214 -10.30 6.74 -26.42
C THR A 214 -11.50 7.64 -26.14
#